data_AF-A0A933XRP4-F1
#
_entry.id   AF-A0A933XRP4-F1
#
_cell.length_a   1.000
_cell.length_b   1.000
_cell.length_c   1.000
_cell.angle_alpha   90.00
_cell.angle_beta   90.00
_cell.angle_gamma   90.00
#
_symmetry.space_group_name_H-M   'P 1'
#
loop_
_entity.id
_entity.type
_entity.pdbx_description
1 polymer ?
#
loop_
_entity_poly.entity_id
_entity_poly.type
_entity_poly.pdbx_seq_one_letter_code
_entity_poly.pdbx_strand_id
1 'polypeptide(L)'
;MNNCNFCFACTTSSDLDFCELVFNSKYCFGCIGLNHKEYYILNKPYSREDYFKRVAEIKEELKCDSDYGRGFWSPTYPFQDTVGSWPRL
;
A
#
# COMPACT_ATOMS: atom_id res chain seq x y z
N MET A 1 -4.17 -13.93 -3.27
CA MET A 1 -3.98 -12.54 -2.86
C MET A 1 -5.25 -12.16 -2.13
N ASN A 2 -5.16 -11.96 -0.81
CA ASN A 2 -6.33 -11.65 0.01
C ASN A 2 -6.11 -10.25 0.60
N ASN A 3 -7.12 -9.39 0.49
CA ASN A 3 -7.12 -8.05 1.11
C ASN A 3 -5.91 -7.19 0.70
N CYS A 4 -5.71 -6.99 -0.61
CA CYS A 4 -4.64 -6.15 -1.15
C CYS A 4 -5.21 -4.91 -1.86
N ASN A 5 -4.88 -3.70 -1.39
CA ASN A 5 -5.34 -2.44 -1.99
C ASN A 5 -4.17 -1.64 -2.57
N PHE A 6 -4.32 -1.11 -3.79
CA PHE A 6 -3.29 -0.30 -4.48
C PHE A 6 -1.91 -0.98 -4.53
N CYS A 7 -1.88 -2.28 -4.88
CA CYS A 7 -0.65 -3.05 -4.94
C CYS A 7 -0.20 -3.29 -6.39
N PHE A 8 1.09 -3.12 -6.67
CA PHE A 8 1.69 -3.41 -7.97
C PHE A 8 2.75 -4.52 -7.86
N ALA A 9 2.73 -5.48 -8.79
CA ALA A 9 3.70 -6.58 -8.86
C ALA A 9 3.91 -7.32 -7.51
N CYS A 10 2.83 -7.58 -6.76
CA CYS A 10 2.88 -8.32 -5.49
C CYS A 10 2.39 -9.76 -5.69
N THR A 11 3.22 -10.74 -5.33
CA THR A 11 2.91 -12.18 -5.52
C THR A 11 2.99 -12.91 -4.17
N THR A 12 2.12 -13.91 -3.98
CA THR A 12 2.04 -14.74 -2.74
C THR A 12 1.92 -13.96 -1.42
N SER A 13 1.37 -12.74 -1.47
CA SER A 13 1.21 -11.86 -0.29
C SER A 13 -0.27 -11.68 0.09
N SER A 14 -0.52 -11.29 1.34
CA SER A 14 -1.87 -10.99 1.87
C SER A 14 -1.84 -9.77 2.79
N ASP A 15 -2.95 -9.04 2.90
CA ASP A 15 -3.07 -7.86 3.78
C ASP A 15 -2.00 -6.80 3.44
N LEU A 16 -2.04 -6.33 2.19
CA LEU A 16 -1.14 -5.31 1.66
C LEU A 16 -1.91 -4.05 1.30
N ASP A 17 -1.45 -2.89 1.74
CA ASP A 17 -2.01 -1.60 1.37
C ASP A 17 -0.90 -0.72 0.77
N PHE A 18 -1.07 -0.22 -0.46
CA PHE A 18 -0.10 0.67 -1.14
C PHE A 18 1.31 0.06 -1.31
N CYS A 19 1.40 -1.20 -1.73
CA CYS A 19 2.67 -1.91 -1.84
C CYS A 19 3.13 -2.14 -3.28
N GLU A 20 4.44 -2.11 -3.53
CA GLU A 20 5.02 -2.38 -4.85
C GLU A 20 6.18 -3.38 -4.75
N LEU A 21 6.23 -4.36 -5.66
CA LEU A 21 7.29 -5.38 -5.68
C LEU A 21 7.43 -6.13 -4.33
N VAL A 22 6.29 -6.44 -3.69
CA VAL A 22 6.26 -7.12 -2.39
C VAL A 22 5.86 -8.59 -2.55
N PHE A 23 6.76 -9.49 -2.18
CA PHE A 23 6.62 -10.93 -2.38
C PHE A 23 6.55 -11.69 -1.06
N ASN A 24 5.69 -12.71 -0.99
CA ASN A 24 5.56 -13.62 0.14
C ASN A 24 5.49 -12.93 1.53
N SER A 25 4.82 -11.78 1.59
CA SER A 25 4.80 -10.89 2.75
C SER A 25 3.37 -10.65 3.23
N LYS A 26 3.22 -10.25 4.49
CA LYS A 26 1.90 -9.98 5.10
C LYS A 26 1.91 -8.72 5.94
N TYR A 27 0.75 -8.06 6.08
CA TYR A 27 0.63 -6.87 6.92
C TYR A 27 1.70 -5.83 6.56
N CYS A 28 1.70 -5.38 5.31
CA CYS A 28 2.61 -4.33 4.85
C CYS A 28 1.80 -3.13 4.36
N PHE A 29 2.25 -1.93 4.71
CA PHE A 29 1.63 -0.67 4.33
C PHE A 29 2.66 0.25 3.68
N GLY A 30 2.45 0.71 2.44
CA GLY A 30 3.36 1.64 1.77
C GLY A 30 4.75 1.08 1.49
N CYS A 31 4.89 -0.24 1.35
CA CYS A 31 6.20 -0.91 1.26
C CYS A 31 6.61 -1.21 -0.19
N ILE A 32 7.91 -1.07 -0.48
CA ILE A 32 8.48 -1.28 -1.82
C ILE A 32 9.66 -2.26 -1.75
N GLY A 33 9.63 -3.30 -2.57
CA GLY A 33 10.76 -4.23 -2.76
C GLY A 33 11.02 -5.17 -1.57
N LEU A 34 9.98 -5.57 -0.84
CA LEU A 34 10.10 -6.48 0.31
C LEU A 34 9.86 -7.94 -0.10
N ASN A 35 10.59 -8.87 0.53
CA ASN A 35 10.40 -10.30 0.34
C ASN A 35 10.45 -11.03 1.69
N HIS A 36 9.47 -11.90 1.97
CA HIS A 36 9.35 -12.63 3.24
C HIS A 36 9.36 -11.73 4.49
N LYS A 37 8.61 -10.63 4.47
CA LYS A 37 8.50 -9.68 5.58
C LYS A 37 7.08 -9.55 6.10
N GLU A 38 6.95 -9.27 7.40
CA GLU A 38 5.66 -9.03 8.04
C GLU A 38 5.73 -7.84 8.99
N TYR A 39 4.63 -7.08 9.11
CA TYR A 39 4.50 -5.90 9.97
C TYR A 39 5.46 -4.76 9.59
N TYR A 40 5.41 -4.37 8.32
CA TYR A 40 6.23 -3.26 7.81
C TYR A 40 5.35 -2.09 7.39
N ILE A 41 5.79 -0.87 7.73
CA ILE A 41 5.18 0.38 7.27
C ILE A 41 6.29 1.23 6.66
N LEU A 42 6.15 1.63 5.39
CA LEU A 42 7.15 2.42 4.66
C LEU A 42 8.57 1.81 4.78
N ASN A 43 8.68 0.50 4.55
CA ASN A 43 9.91 -0.30 4.68
C ASN A 43 10.56 -0.32 6.08
N LYS A 44 9.87 0.14 7.12
CA LYS A 44 10.34 0.02 8.51
C LYS A 44 9.62 -1.13 9.25
N PRO A 45 10.34 -1.97 10.00
CA PRO A 45 9.72 -3.01 10.82
C PRO A 45 9.02 -2.41 12.04
N TYR A 46 7.87 -2.97 12.40
CA TYR A 46 7.14 -2.65 13.61
C TYR A 46 6.79 -3.93 14.37
N SER A 47 6.49 -3.79 15.67
CA SER A 47 5.80 -4.84 16.39
C SER A 47 4.39 -5.01 15.83
N ARG A 48 3.76 -6.16 16.12
CA ARG A 48 2.39 -6.43 15.67
C ARG A 48 1.41 -5.39 16.19
N GLU A 49 1.51 -5.06 17.46
CA GLU A 49 0.65 -4.12 18.16
C GLU A 49 0.84 -2.70 17.60
N ASP A 50 2.09 -2.28 17.42
CA ASP A 50 2.41 -0.95 16.89
C ASP A 50 2.00 -0.81 15.43
N TYR A 51 2.12 -1.88 14.64
CA TYR A 51 1.67 -1.90 13.25
C TYR A 51 0.18 -1.60 13.15
N PHE A 52 -0.66 -2.34 13.88
CA PHE A 52 -2.11 -2.14 13.82
C PHE A 52 -2.52 -0.76 14.32
N LYS A 53 -1.88 -0.28 15.39
CA LYS A 53 -2.11 1.06 15.92
C LYS A 53 -1.77 2.14 14.89
N ARG A 54 -0.58 2.07 14.29
CA ARG A 54 -0.11 3.07 13.33
C ARG A 54 -0.89 3.05 12.03
N VAL A 55 -1.27 1.88 11.53
CA VAL A 55 -2.12 1.76 10.33
C VAL A 55 -3.51 2.31 10.57
N ALA A 56 -4.09 2.10 11.77
CA ALA A 56 -5.38 2.70 12.12
C ALA A 56 -5.28 4.24 12.13
N GLU A 57 -4.25 4.81 12.76
CA GLU A 57 -3.99 6.25 12.75
C GLU A 57 -3.87 6.81 11.33
N ILE A 58 -3.06 6.17 10.47
CA ILE A 58 -2.89 6.60 9.07
C ILE A 58 -4.23 6.53 8.33
N LYS A 59 -5.02 5.48 8.51
CA LYS A 59 -6.34 5.36 7.86
C LYS A 59 -7.31 6.44 8.32
N GLU A 60 -7.27 6.85 9.59
CA GLU A 60 -8.08 7.95 10.10
C GLU A 60 -7.59 9.33 9.61
N GLU A 61 -6.27 9.57 9.62
CA GLU A 61 -5.65 10.79 9.07
C GLU A 61 -6.07 10.99 7.61
N LEU A 62 -5.97 9.93 6.82
CA LEU A 62 -6.35 9.97 5.41
C LEU A 62 -7.87 10.17 5.22
N LYS A 63 -8.74 9.71 6.12
CA LYS A 63 -10.21 9.92 5.99
C LYS A 63 -10.59 11.37 6.22
N CYS A 64 -9.87 12.05 7.10
CA CYS A 64 -10.10 13.45 7.43
C CYS A 64 -9.69 14.37 6.28
N ASP A 65 -8.70 13.97 5.49
CA ASP A 65 -8.36 14.60 4.22
C ASP A 65 -9.37 14.12 3.15
N SER A 66 -10.42 14.90 2.88
CA SER A 66 -11.51 14.52 1.97
C SER A 66 -11.11 14.38 0.49
N ASP A 67 -9.81 14.25 0.20
CA ASP A 67 -9.18 14.12 -1.11
C ASP A 67 -8.49 12.75 -1.28
N TYR A 68 -9.10 11.69 -0.72
CA TYR A 68 -8.78 10.30 -1.03
C TYR A 68 -8.98 10.04 -2.53
N GLY A 69 -7.96 10.39 -3.32
CA GLY A 69 -7.95 10.26 -4.77
C GLY A 69 -7.05 11.22 -5.54
N ARG A 70 -6.58 12.34 -4.96
CA ARG A 70 -5.79 13.33 -5.75
C ARG A 70 -4.58 14.00 -5.09
N GLY A 71 -4.33 13.81 -3.80
CA GLY A 71 -3.38 14.69 -3.10
C GLY A 71 -1.97 14.15 -2.88
N PHE A 72 -1.83 12.94 -2.36
CA PHE A 72 -0.66 12.67 -1.49
C PHE A 72 0.47 11.83 -2.10
N TRP A 73 0.27 11.27 -3.30
CA TRP A 73 1.35 10.84 -4.19
C TRP A 73 1.03 11.34 -5.59
N SER A 74 1.24 12.63 -5.86
CA SER A 74 1.55 13.02 -7.24
C SER A 74 2.92 12.42 -7.54
N PRO A 75 3.06 11.45 -8.48
CA PRO A 75 4.37 11.02 -8.90
C PRO A 75 5.09 12.25 -9.47
N THR A 76 6.38 12.45 -9.15
CA THR A 76 7.19 13.50 -9.78
C THR A 76 7.43 13.25 -11.29
N TYR A 77 6.89 12.16 -11.81
CA TYR A 77 6.92 11.76 -13.22
C TYR A 77 5.51 11.83 -13.82
N PRO A 78 5.36 12.28 -15.07
CA PRO A 78 4.04 12.44 -15.68
C PRO A 78 3.26 11.11 -15.69
N PHE A 79 2.03 11.18 -15.21
CA PHE A 79 1.05 10.12 -14.94
C PHE A 79 0.59 9.29 -16.17
N GLN A 80 1.31 9.29 -17.29
CA GLN A 80 0.79 8.70 -18.54
C GLN A 80 1.04 7.19 -18.72
N ASP A 81 1.85 6.53 -17.88
CA ASP A 81 2.21 5.12 -18.14
C ASP A 81 1.56 4.08 -17.21
N THR A 82 0.68 4.48 -16.28
CA THR A 82 -0.17 3.53 -15.53
C THR A 82 -1.57 3.38 -16.16
N VAL A 83 -1.62 3.35 -17.50
CA VAL A 83 -2.80 2.91 -18.25
C VAL A 83 -3.00 1.39 -18.10
N GLY A 84 -3.38 0.96 -16.90
CA GLY A 84 -4.32 -0.13 -16.73
C GLY A 84 -5.69 0.39 -17.11
N SER A 85 -5.96 0.48 -18.40
CA SER A 85 -7.27 0.78 -18.97
C SER A 85 -8.32 -0.15 -18.35
N TRP A 86 -9.24 0.42 -17.58
CA TRP A 86 -10.49 -0.25 -17.23
C TRP A 86 -11.48 -0.03 -18.37
N PRO A 87 -11.87 -1.05 -19.15
CA PRO A 87 -13.02 -0.94 -20.00
C PRO A 87 -14.29 -1.35 -19.24
N ARG A 88 -15.36 -0.58 -19.49
CA ARG A 88 -16.80 -0.81 -19.18
C ARG A 88 -17.24 -0.23 -17.83
N LEU A 89 -18.21 0.67 -17.76
CA LEU A 89 -19.35 1.01 -18.64
C LEU A 89 -19.43 2.51 -18.95
#